data_AF-A0A843GI31-F1
#
_entry.id   AF-A0A843GI31-F1
#
_cell.length_a   1.000
_cell.length_b   1.000
_cell.length_c   1.000
_cell.angle_alpha   90.00
_cell.angle_beta   90.00
_cell.angle_gamma   90.00
#
_symmetry.space_group_name_H-M   'P 1'
#
loop_
_entity.id
_entity.type
_entity.pdbx_description
1 polymer ?
#
loop_
_entity_poly.entity_id
_entity_poly.type
_entity_poly.pdbx_seq_one_letter_code
_entity_poly.pdbx_strand_id
1 'polypeptide(L)'
;ENHSVVMARTGARASMLNLAQITACVGQQSVRGGRITRGYQDRPLPHFRKKELGARAKGFVHSSYKEGLDPVEFFFHAMGGREGLVDTAIRTAQSGYMQRRLVNALEDLNVRSDGLVTDNKGQVIQSVFGEEGIDPAKSDFGHVANLDKLIDEMRIKNASGSAKNAEKGMEKA
;
A
#
# COMPACT_ATOMS: atom_id res chain seq x y z
N GLU A 1 -3.81 -21.19 -19.33
CA GLU A 1 -3.42 -19.80 -18.98
C GLU A 1 -1.99 -19.78 -18.48
N ASN A 2 -1.25 -18.68 -18.65
CA ASN A 2 0.13 -18.56 -18.16
C ASN A 2 0.13 -18.37 -16.62
N HIS A 3 0.85 -19.24 -15.89
CA HIS A 3 0.94 -19.20 -14.43
C HIS A 3 1.37 -17.83 -13.88
N SER A 4 2.22 -17.09 -14.59
CA SER A 4 2.70 -15.76 -14.15
C SER A 4 1.57 -14.72 -14.12
N VAL A 5 0.64 -14.81 -15.09
CA VAL A 5 -0.52 -13.91 -15.17
C VAL A 5 -1.54 -14.27 -14.10
N VAL A 6 -1.72 -15.56 -13.82
CA VAL A 6 -2.58 -16.02 -12.72
C VAL A 6 -2.08 -15.47 -11.39
N MET A 7 -0.79 -15.62 -11.07
CA MET A 7 -0.23 -15.09 -9.81
C MET A 7 -0.39 -13.57 -9.65
N ALA A 8 -0.27 -12.82 -10.75
CA ALA A 8 -0.47 -11.38 -10.72
C ALA A 8 -1.95 -10.98 -10.55
N ARG A 9 -2.87 -11.69 -11.20
CA ARG A 9 -4.32 -11.42 -11.09
C ARG A 9 -4.90 -11.83 -9.75
N THR A 10 -4.39 -12.89 -9.14
CA THR A 10 -4.83 -13.35 -7.82
C THR A 10 -4.25 -12.52 -6.68
N GLY A 11 -3.32 -11.59 -6.96
CA GLY A 11 -2.68 -10.76 -5.95
C GLY A 11 -1.66 -11.48 -5.08
N ALA A 12 -1.25 -12.70 -5.45
CA ALA A 12 -0.35 -13.52 -4.66
C ALA A 12 1.10 -12.98 -4.70
N ARG A 13 1.78 -13.14 -5.83
CA ARG A 13 3.16 -12.68 -6.03
C ARG A 13 3.32 -12.26 -7.49
N ALA A 14 3.89 -11.08 -7.71
CA ALA A 14 3.93 -10.33 -8.97
C ALA A 14 2.76 -9.37 -9.19
N SER A 15 3.01 -8.34 -9.98
CA SER A 15 2.04 -7.33 -10.41
C SER A 15 2.02 -7.26 -11.93
N MET A 16 0.94 -6.76 -12.52
CA MET A 16 0.85 -6.53 -13.97
C MET A 16 1.95 -5.58 -14.46
N LEU A 17 2.36 -4.61 -13.62
CA LEU A 17 3.46 -3.70 -13.91
C LEU A 17 4.79 -4.44 -14.00
N ASN A 18 5.10 -5.32 -13.05
CA ASN A 18 6.35 -6.09 -13.09
C ASN A 18 6.39 -7.03 -14.30
N LEU A 19 5.25 -7.64 -14.64
CA LEU A 19 5.15 -8.47 -15.85
C LEU A 19 5.43 -7.65 -17.11
N ALA A 20 4.88 -6.43 -17.21
CA ALA A 20 5.16 -5.53 -18.32
C ALA A 20 6.64 -5.12 -18.39
N GLN A 21 7.32 -4.95 -17.26
CA GLN A 21 8.77 -4.69 -17.25
C GLN A 21 9.60 -5.88 -17.70
N ILE A 22 9.14 -7.10 -17.40
CA ILE A 22 9.81 -8.33 -17.82
C ILE A 22 9.63 -8.56 -19.32
N THR A 23 8.46 -8.27 -19.89
CA THR A 23 8.12 -8.68 -21.26
C THR A 23 8.06 -7.56 -22.29
N ALA A 24 7.77 -6.31 -21.89
CA ALA A 24 7.56 -5.18 -22.80
C ALA A 24 8.68 -4.13 -22.69
N CYS A 25 8.77 -3.38 -21.60
CA CYS A 25 9.86 -2.42 -21.37
C CYS A 25 9.94 -2.05 -19.89
N VAL A 26 11.15 -1.74 -19.39
CA VAL A 26 11.31 -1.28 -18.00
C VAL A 26 10.68 0.12 -17.80
N GLY A 27 10.80 0.99 -18.81
CA GLY A 27 10.19 2.32 -18.83
C GLY A 27 11.09 3.45 -18.28
N GLN A 28 10.46 4.58 -17.95
CA GLN A 28 11.16 5.79 -17.53
C GLN A 28 11.84 5.61 -16.16
N GLN A 29 13.14 5.87 -16.10
CA GLN A 29 13.88 5.97 -14.84
C GLN A 29 13.88 7.41 -14.35
N SER A 30 13.69 7.61 -13.05
CA SER A 30 13.67 8.91 -12.41
C SER A 30 14.60 8.90 -11.20
N VAL A 31 15.10 10.08 -10.85
CA VAL A 31 15.89 10.31 -9.64
C VAL A 31 15.34 11.55 -8.94
N ARG A 32 14.87 11.41 -7.69
CA ARG A 32 14.28 12.48 -6.86
C ARG A 32 13.10 13.16 -7.54
N GLY A 33 12.20 12.37 -8.12
CA GLY A 33 10.97 12.84 -8.79
C GLY A 33 11.19 13.50 -10.16
N GLY A 34 12.43 13.67 -10.62
CA GLY A 34 12.75 14.20 -11.95
C GLY A 34 13.31 13.15 -12.91
N ARG A 35 13.22 13.41 -14.22
CA ARG A 35 13.95 12.62 -15.24
C ARG A 35 15.46 12.75 -15.03
N ILE A 36 16.22 11.77 -15.52
CA ILE A 36 17.67 11.75 -15.36
C ILE A 36 18.29 12.93 -16.14
N THR A 37 18.88 13.86 -15.40
CA THR A 37 19.53 15.06 -15.92
C THR A 37 20.93 15.28 -15.34
N ARG A 38 21.20 14.71 -14.15
CA ARG A 38 22.50 14.80 -13.48
C ARG A 38 23.54 13.98 -14.23
N GLY A 39 24.72 14.57 -14.43
CA GLY A 39 25.83 13.96 -15.15
C GLY A 39 26.84 15.01 -15.60
N TYR A 40 27.21 14.95 -16.88
CA TYR A 40 28.10 15.92 -17.52
C TYR A 40 27.39 17.26 -17.78
N GLN A 41 28.16 18.28 -18.19
CA GLN A 41 27.60 19.56 -18.65
C GLN A 41 26.62 19.34 -19.82
N ASP A 42 25.36 19.72 -19.59
CA ASP A 42 24.23 19.62 -20.53
C ASP A 42 23.86 18.20 -21.03
N ARG A 43 24.32 17.13 -20.37
CA ARG A 43 23.95 15.74 -20.75
C ARG A 43 24.22 14.75 -19.62
N PRO A 44 23.42 13.69 -19.45
CA PRO A 44 23.66 12.74 -18.36
C PRO A 44 24.83 11.79 -18.63
N LEU A 45 25.06 11.39 -19.88
CA LEU A 45 26.14 10.48 -20.30
C LEU A 45 26.92 11.03 -21.50
N PRO A 46 28.20 10.66 -21.69
CA PRO A 46 29.04 11.20 -22.75
C PRO A 46 28.63 10.71 -24.15
N HIS A 47 27.83 9.64 -24.21
CA HIS A 47 27.28 9.04 -25.43
C HIS A 47 26.20 9.90 -26.11
N PHE A 48 25.62 10.87 -25.41
CA PHE A 48 24.58 11.75 -25.94
C PHE A 48 25.13 13.11 -26.37
N ARG A 49 24.42 13.78 -27.28
CA ARG A 49 24.73 15.16 -27.66
C ARG A 49 24.40 16.09 -26.49
N LYS A 50 25.12 17.22 -26.40
CA LYS A 50 24.80 18.26 -25.41
C LYS A 50 23.39 18.78 -25.67
N LYS A 51 22.62 19.00 -24.59
CA LYS A 51 21.23 19.48 -24.58
C LYS A 51 20.22 18.56 -25.27
N GLU A 52 20.57 17.30 -25.49
CA GLU A 52 19.63 16.31 -26.04
C GLU A 52 18.50 16.01 -25.03
N LEU A 53 17.25 16.06 -25.51
CA LEU A 53 16.03 15.86 -24.70
C LEU A 53 15.26 14.58 -25.04
N GLY A 54 15.81 13.75 -25.94
CA GLY A 54 15.18 12.49 -26.37
C GLY A 54 14.93 11.52 -25.20
N ALA A 55 14.00 10.59 -25.40
CA ALA A 55 13.59 9.63 -24.36
C ALA A 55 14.79 8.85 -23.80
N ARG A 56 15.61 8.25 -24.68
CA ARG A 56 16.83 7.54 -24.30
C ARG A 56 17.83 8.44 -23.56
N ALA A 57 18.03 9.67 -24.04
CA ALA A 57 18.94 10.63 -23.42
C ALA A 57 18.47 11.08 -22.02
N LYS A 58 17.17 10.98 -21.71
CA LYS A 58 16.60 11.34 -20.41
C LYS A 58 16.20 10.13 -19.56
N GLY A 59 16.81 8.98 -19.80
CA GLY A 59 16.70 7.81 -18.93
C GLY A 59 15.47 6.94 -19.17
N PHE A 60 14.90 6.95 -20.37
CA PHE A 60 13.90 5.96 -20.76
C PHE A 60 14.58 4.66 -21.19
N VAL A 61 14.17 3.55 -20.58
CA VAL A 61 14.64 2.19 -20.91
C VAL A 61 13.58 1.50 -21.77
N HIS A 62 13.92 1.25 -23.03
CA HIS A 62 13.02 0.61 -23.99
C HIS A 62 13.09 -0.91 -23.88
N SER A 63 14.27 -1.47 -23.59
CA SER A 63 14.42 -2.92 -23.50
C SER A 63 13.68 -3.50 -22.30
N SER A 64 13.19 -4.72 -22.45
CA SER A 64 12.61 -5.50 -21.35
C SER A 64 13.69 -6.29 -20.59
N TYR A 65 13.40 -6.74 -19.36
CA TYR A 65 14.36 -7.61 -18.65
C TYR A 65 14.60 -8.95 -19.37
N LYS A 66 13.64 -9.42 -20.17
CA LYS A 66 13.77 -10.64 -20.98
C LYS A 66 14.75 -10.44 -22.14
N GLU A 67 14.70 -9.30 -22.81
CA GLU A 67 15.59 -8.98 -23.94
C GLU A 67 16.99 -8.60 -23.48
N GLY A 68 17.11 -8.03 -22.26
CA GLY A 68 18.36 -7.57 -21.68
C GLY A 68 18.56 -6.07 -21.92
N LEU A 69 19.24 -5.41 -20.98
CA LEU A 69 19.48 -3.97 -21.03
C LEU A 69 20.78 -3.65 -21.79
N ASP A 70 20.76 -2.61 -22.60
CA ASP A 70 22.01 -2.05 -23.14
C ASP A 70 22.85 -1.40 -22.01
N PRO A 71 24.16 -1.15 -22.20
CA PRO A 71 25.00 -0.59 -21.13
C PRO A 71 24.54 0.79 -20.60
N VAL A 72 23.89 1.58 -21.45
CA VAL A 72 23.37 2.92 -21.08
C VAL A 72 22.08 2.78 -20.27
N GLU A 73 21.17 1.92 -20.70
CA GLU A 73 19.93 1.57 -20.02
C GLU A 73 20.21 0.91 -18.67
N PHE A 74 21.17 0.00 -18.60
CA PHE A 74 21.61 -0.61 -17.35
C PHE A 74 22.12 0.45 -16.37
N PHE A 75 22.92 1.41 -16.84
CA PHE A 75 23.41 2.50 -16.00
C PHE A 75 22.28 3.42 -15.52
N PHE A 76 21.32 3.76 -16.38
CA PHE A 76 20.14 4.53 -15.97
C PHE A 76 19.25 3.77 -14.99
N HIS A 77 19.09 2.46 -15.18
CA HIS A 77 18.36 1.61 -14.25
C HIS A 77 19.04 1.57 -12.88
N ALA A 78 20.37 1.46 -12.84
CA ALA A 78 21.14 1.53 -11.60
C ALA A 78 21.00 2.88 -10.88
N MET A 79 20.93 3.99 -11.62
CA MET A 79 20.65 5.31 -11.03
C MET A 79 19.30 5.35 -10.32
N GLY A 80 18.23 4.85 -10.97
CA GLY A 80 16.89 4.80 -10.39
C GLY A 80 16.81 3.83 -9.19
N GLY A 81 17.44 2.66 -9.31
CA GLY A 81 17.47 1.67 -8.23
C GLY A 81 18.14 2.18 -6.94
N ARG A 82 19.15 3.06 -7.06
CA ARG A 82 19.79 3.69 -5.90
C ARG A 82 18.84 4.57 -5.10
N GLU A 83 17.88 5.24 -5.75
CA GLU A 83 16.89 6.05 -5.04
C GLU A 83 16.05 5.19 -4.10
N GLY A 84 15.56 4.04 -4.56
CA GLY A 84 14.77 3.13 -3.73
C GLY A 84 15.54 2.61 -2.50
N LEU A 85 16.82 2.25 -2.68
CA LEU A 85 17.67 1.81 -1.57
C LEU A 85 17.89 2.92 -0.54
N VAL A 86 18.17 4.14 -1.00
CA VAL A 86 18.44 5.28 -0.13
C VAL A 86 17.18 5.75 0.58
N ASP A 87 16.03 5.87 -0.11
CA ASP A 87 14.78 6.32 0.52
C ASP A 87 14.34 5.35 1.61
N THR A 88 14.42 4.04 1.33
CA THR A 88 14.09 3.00 2.31
C THR A 88 14.99 3.09 3.55
N ALA A 89 16.29 3.30 3.35
CA ALA A 89 17.24 3.41 4.46
C ALA A 89 17.00 4.67 5.32
N ILE A 90 16.65 5.80 4.71
CA ILE A 90 16.44 7.07 5.43
C ILE A 90 15.09 7.09 6.16
N ARG A 91 14.04 6.54 5.54
CA ARG A 91 12.66 6.64 6.03
C ARG A 91 12.47 6.00 7.41
N THR A 92 13.20 4.92 7.70
CA THR A 92 13.15 4.20 8.99
C THR A 92 13.52 5.07 10.18
N ALA A 93 14.58 5.88 10.07
CA ALA A 93 15.04 6.70 11.20
C ALA A 93 14.02 7.80 11.54
N GLN A 94 13.43 8.42 10.52
CA GLN A 94 12.44 9.49 10.70
C GLN A 94 11.11 8.94 11.23
N SER A 95 10.60 7.84 10.66
CA SER A 95 9.35 7.21 11.13
C SER A 95 9.49 6.70 12.56
N GLY A 96 10.59 6.03 12.89
CA GLY A 96 10.85 5.53 14.24
C GLY A 96 10.99 6.65 15.27
N TYR A 97 11.67 7.75 14.94
CA TYR A 97 11.80 8.89 15.84
C TYR A 97 10.45 9.60 16.07
N MET A 98 9.67 9.79 15.00
CA MET A 98 8.32 10.34 15.11
C MET A 98 7.42 9.47 15.99
N GLN A 99 7.43 8.15 15.76
CA GLN A 99 6.69 7.18 16.57
C GLN A 99 7.11 7.28 18.04
N ARG A 100 8.41 7.27 18.35
CA ARG A 100 8.89 7.36 19.74
C ARG A 100 8.40 8.64 20.44
N ARG A 101 8.42 9.77 19.74
CA ARG A 101 7.92 11.05 20.29
C ARG A 101 6.43 11.00 20.58
N LEU A 102 5.64 10.41 19.68
CA LEU A 102 4.19 10.32 19.84
C LEU A 102 3.81 9.32 20.93
N VAL A 103 4.48 8.16 20.98
CA VAL A 103 4.26 7.14 22.02
C VAL A 103 4.53 7.75 23.40
N ASN A 104 5.69 8.35 23.62
CA ASN A 104 6.02 8.96 24.91
C ASN A 104 5.13 10.17 25.26
N ALA A 105 4.46 10.79 24.29
CA ALA A 105 3.56 11.90 24.56
C ALA A 105 2.12 11.44 24.88
N LEU A 106 1.75 10.23 24.48
CA LEU A 106 0.38 9.71 24.58
C LEU A 106 0.26 8.47 25.48
N GLU A 107 1.37 7.96 26.03
CA GLU A 107 1.40 6.74 26.84
C GLU A 107 0.60 6.83 28.14
N ASP A 108 0.43 8.04 28.68
CA ASP A 108 -0.32 8.29 29.92
C ASP A 108 -1.84 8.33 29.70
N LEU A 109 -2.32 8.34 28.46
CA LEU A 109 -3.75 8.44 28.15
C LEU A 109 -4.47 7.12 28.44
N ASN A 110 -5.59 7.20 29.16
CA ASN A 110 -6.46 6.06 29.43
C ASN A 110 -7.94 6.38 29.16
N VAL A 111 -8.71 5.34 28.84
CA VAL A 111 -10.17 5.41 28.73
C VAL A 111 -10.77 4.98 30.05
N ARG A 112 -11.56 5.86 30.65
CA ARG A 112 -12.29 5.59 31.90
C ARG A 112 -13.57 4.80 31.63
N SER A 113 -14.15 4.26 32.70
CA SER A 113 -15.40 3.48 32.65
C SER A 113 -16.61 4.27 32.15
N ASP A 114 -16.56 5.60 32.21
CA ASP A 114 -17.58 6.52 31.69
C ASP A 114 -17.35 6.91 30.21
N GLY A 115 -16.30 6.39 29.57
CA GLY A 115 -15.96 6.68 28.18
C GLY A 115 -15.10 7.94 27.97
N LEU A 116 -14.75 8.66 29.05
CA LEU A 116 -13.83 9.80 28.99
C LEU A 116 -12.40 9.31 28.73
N VAL A 117 -11.66 10.06 27.90
CA VAL A 117 -10.22 9.87 27.75
C VAL A 117 -9.51 10.87 28.66
N THR A 118 -8.73 10.37 29.60
CA THR A 118 -8.02 11.21 30.58
C THR A 118 -6.52 10.95 30.62
N ASP A 119 -5.78 11.99 30.99
CA ASP A 119 -4.36 11.92 31.32
C ASP A 119 -4.15 11.37 32.76
N ASN A 120 -2.91 11.03 33.12
CA ASN A 120 -2.52 10.56 34.44
C ASN A 120 -2.83 11.56 35.58
N LYS A 121 -2.90 12.87 35.28
CA LYS A 121 -3.32 13.94 36.20
C LYS A 121 -4.83 14.10 36.34
N GLY A 122 -5.62 13.29 35.62
CA GLY A 122 -7.08 13.37 35.62
C GLY A 122 -7.66 14.51 34.77
N GLN A 123 -6.86 15.13 33.91
CA GLN A 123 -7.36 16.10 32.93
C GLN A 123 -8.10 15.36 31.81
N VAL A 124 -9.27 15.87 31.42
CA VAL A 124 -10.09 15.29 30.34
C VAL A 124 -9.55 15.80 29.00
N ILE A 125 -9.15 14.85 28.14
CA ILE A 125 -8.63 15.12 26.78
C ILE A 125 -9.74 14.95 25.73
N GLN A 126 -10.57 13.92 25.87
CA GLN A 126 -11.77 13.72 25.04
C GLN A 126 -12.96 13.32 25.92
N SER A 127 -14.12 13.89 25.61
CA SER A 127 -15.38 13.59 26.32
C SER A 127 -15.99 12.23 25.93
N VAL A 128 -15.70 11.76 24.72
CA VAL A 128 -16.10 10.43 24.24
C VAL A 128 -14.94 9.88 23.44
N PHE A 129 -14.46 8.68 23.78
CA PHE A 129 -13.36 8.03 23.06
C PHE A 129 -13.68 7.90 21.57
N GLY A 130 -12.83 8.50 20.72
CA GLY A 130 -13.01 8.41 19.26
C GLY A 130 -14.34 8.97 18.76
N GLU A 131 -14.95 9.93 19.48
CA GLU A 131 -16.26 10.56 19.22
C GLU A 131 -17.49 9.62 19.30
N GLU A 132 -17.31 8.33 19.02
CA GLU A 132 -18.38 7.33 18.95
C GLU A 132 -18.27 6.25 20.05
N GLY A 133 -17.16 6.21 20.79
CA GLY A 133 -16.91 5.23 21.86
C GLY A 133 -16.51 3.84 21.37
N ILE A 134 -16.14 3.71 20.09
CA ILE A 134 -15.91 2.42 19.44
C ILE A 134 -14.42 2.19 19.22
N ASP A 135 -13.97 1.01 19.62
CA ASP A 135 -12.62 0.53 19.35
C ASP A 135 -12.47 0.23 17.84
N PRO A 136 -11.54 0.90 17.13
CA PRO A 136 -11.30 0.64 15.71
C PRO A 136 -11.02 -0.83 15.40
N ALA A 137 -10.41 -1.58 16.32
CA ALA A 137 -10.15 -3.00 16.14
C ALA A 137 -11.42 -3.88 16.14
N LYS A 138 -12.53 -3.38 16.69
CA LYS A 138 -13.84 -4.04 16.74
C LYS A 138 -14.84 -3.47 15.73
N SER A 139 -14.47 -2.38 15.06
CA SER A 139 -15.27 -1.76 14.00
C SER A 139 -15.20 -2.55 12.69
N ASP A 140 -16.19 -2.39 11.82
CA ASP A 140 -16.13 -2.93 10.46
C ASP A 140 -15.49 -1.88 9.54
N PHE A 141 -14.15 -1.90 9.46
CA PHE A 141 -13.35 -0.94 8.66
C PHE A 141 -13.60 0.54 8.99
N GLY A 142 -13.80 0.87 10.27
CA GLY A 142 -14.06 2.23 10.73
C GLY A 142 -15.53 2.62 10.76
N HIS A 143 -16.45 1.72 10.39
CA HIS A 143 -17.87 1.92 10.59
C HIS A 143 -18.34 1.36 11.94
N VAL A 144 -19.20 2.12 12.61
CA VAL A 144 -19.88 1.75 13.88
C VAL A 144 -20.61 0.43 13.75
N ALA A 145 -21.43 0.31 12.72
CA ALA A 145 -22.21 -0.88 12.42
C ALA A 145 -22.47 -0.92 10.92
N ASN A 146 -22.10 -2.03 10.28
CA ASN A 146 -22.42 -2.28 8.89
C ASN A 146 -23.80 -2.93 8.79
N LEU A 147 -24.82 -2.08 8.62
CA LEU A 147 -26.22 -2.52 8.54
C LEU A 147 -26.46 -3.46 7.36
N ASP A 148 -25.81 -3.26 6.23
CA ASP A 148 -26.01 -4.09 5.04
C ASP A 148 -25.54 -5.53 5.30
N LYS A 149 -24.35 -5.66 5.91
CA LYS A 149 -23.80 -6.96 6.33
C LYS A 149 -24.73 -7.65 7.34
N LEU A 150 -25.28 -6.89 8.29
CA LEU A 150 -26.23 -7.39 9.27
C LEU A 150 -27.55 -7.84 8.63
N ILE A 151 -28.08 -7.05 7.69
CA ILE A 151 -29.31 -7.38 6.95
C ILE A 151 -29.10 -8.65 6.14
N ASP A 152 -27.95 -8.79 5.47
CA ASP A 152 -27.63 -9.97 4.69
C ASP A 152 -27.43 -11.21 5.57
N GLU A 153 -26.78 -11.10 6.72
CA GLU A 153 -26.70 -12.18 7.71
C GLU A 153 -28.08 -12.59 8.22
N MET A 154 -28.97 -11.63 8.49
CA MET A 154 -30.33 -11.90 8.96
C MET A 154 -31.17 -12.58 7.87
N ARG A 155 -31.01 -12.19 6.60
CA ARG A 155 -31.64 -12.86 5.45
C ARG A 155 -31.19 -14.31 5.33
N ILE A 156 -29.89 -14.59 5.46
CA ILE A 156 -29.31 -15.94 5.38
C ILE A 156 -29.79 -16.82 6.56
N LYS A 157 -29.82 -16.26 7.78
CA LYS A 157 -30.34 -16.97 8.98
C LYS A 157 -31.83 -17.31 8.85
N ASN A 158 -32.63 -16.38 8.33
CA ASN A 158 -34.07 -16.63 8.11
C ASN A 158 -34.31 -17.68 7.02
N ALA A 159 -33.54 -17.66 5.93
CA ALA A 159 -33.64 -18.67 4.87
C ALA A 159 -33.25 -20.08 5.34
N SER A 160 -32.20 -20.21 6.16
CA SER A 160 -31.75 -21.50 6.72
C SER A 160 -32.68 -22.03 7.83
N GLY A 161 -33.33 -21.14 8.59
CA GLY A 161 -34.35 -21.51 9.58
C GLY A 161 -35.62 -22.09 8.93
N SER A 162 -36.07 -21.51 7.81
CA SER A 162 -37.21 -22.05 7.05
C SER A 162 -36.92 -23.42 6.42
N ALA A 163 -35.70 -23.67 5.94
CA ALA A 163 -35.32 -24.96 5.37
C ALA A 163 -35.29 -26.09 6.43
N LYS A 164 -34.74 -25.84 7.63
CA LYS A 164 -34.73 -26.82 8.73
C LYS A 164 -36.11 -27.16 9.27
N ASN A 165 -37.06 -26.22 9.21
CA ASN A 165 -38.44 -26.46 9.62
C ASN A 165 -39.23 -27.25 8.55
N ALA A 166 -38.88 -27.12 7.27
CA ALA A 166 -39.48 -27.92 6.21
C ALA A 166 -39.03 -29.39 6.25
N GLU A 167 -37.74 -29.67 6.53
CA GLU A 167 -37.22 -31.03 6.66
C GLU A 167 -37.83 -31.79 7.86
N LYS A 168 -37.97 -31.13 9.02
CA LYS A 168 -38.63 -31.71 10.20
C LYS A 168 -40.13 -31.98 10.01
N GLY A 169 -40.78 -31.30 9.06
CA GLY A 169 -42.18 -31.53 8.70
C GLY A 169 -42.38 -32.77 7.83
N MET A 170 -41.39 -33.12 6.99
CA MET A 170 -41.42 -34.33 6.16
C MET A 170 -41.07 -35.60 6.92
N GLU A 171 -40.25 -35.53 7.96
CA GLU A 171 -39.90 -36.70 8.79
C GLU A 171 -41.02 -37.13 9.76
N LYS A 172 -42.07 -36.31 9.89
CA LYS A 172 -43.24 -36.57 10.74
C LYS A 172 -44.53 -36.91 9.96
N ALA A 173 -44.44 -37.11 8.65
CA ALA A 173 -45.55 -37.50 7.78
C ALA A 173 -45.43 -38.97 7.36
#